data_AF-A0A917S8Z1-F1
#
_entry.id   AF-A0A917S8Z1-F1
#
_cell.length_a   1.000
_cell.length_b   1.000
_cell.length_c   1.000
_cell.angle_alpha   90.00
_cell.angle_beta   90.00
_cell.angle_gamma   90.00
#
_symmetry.space_group_name_H-M   'P 1'
#
loop_
_entity.id
_entity.type
_entity.pdbx_description
1 polymer ?
#
loop_
_entity_poly.entity_id
_entity_poly.type
_entity_poly.pdbx_seq_one_letter_code
_entity_poly.pdbx_strand_id
1 'polypeptide(L)'
;MSFVSIVASDNMASVVSDGLLVDLSGNGEPAILPGKKPSMIRISSRQILACTGSAAVLKSLRKAFPYQENAWSINESRMHILEQLVREVPFEKQEVLLALVDAGGMMTCSMFSNEPGEKWHVLRPEGERLATMFLAGREINETKIKQVSEEFGRLIHLYGKDSTDHIFAAQRELIHFVSETDPLVGGQIFHQNITRK
;
A
#
# COMPACT_ATOMS: atom_id res chain seq x y z
N MET A 1 6.66 -10.38 -3.82
CA MET A 1 6.03 -9.09 -4.08
C MET A 1 4.52 -9.21 -3.96
N SER A 2 3.90 -8.09 -3.62
CA SER A 2 2.46 -7.86 -3.64
C SER A 2 2.28 -6.46 -4.20
N PHE A 3 1.23 -6.23 -4.98
CA PHE A 3 0.81 -4.91 -5.43
C PHE A 3 -0.22 -4.32 -4.47
N VAL A 4 -0.03 -3.05 -4.09
CA VAL A 4 -1.02 -2.29 -3.32
C VAL A 4 -1.35 -1.00 -4.07
N SER A 5 -2.65 -0.76 -4.27
CA SER A 5 -3.17 0.52 -4.72
C SER A 5 -3.82 1.26 -3.56
N ILE A 6 -3.43 2.52 -3.36
CA ILE A 6 -3.99 3.44 -2.38
C ILE A 6 -4.54 4.65 -3.14
N VAL A 7 -5.81 4.94 -2.93
CA VAL A 7 -6.50 6.07 -3.57
C VAL A 7 -7.28 6.81 -2.50
N ALA A 8 -7.04 8.11 -2.37
CA ALA A 8 -7.65 8.93 -1.33
C ALA A 8 -8.21 10.25 -1.87
N SER A 9 -9.38 10.63 -1.37
CA SER A 9 -9.96 11.97 -1.45
C SER A 9 -9.91 12.64 -0.08
N ASP A 10 -10.37 13.89 0.03
CA ASP A 10 -10.40 14.62 1.30
C ASP A 10 -11.21 13.92 2.41
N ASN A 11 -12.14 13.04 2.03
CA ASN A 11 -13.13 12.44 2.93
C ASN A 11 -12.98 10.92 3.10
N MET A 12 -12.30 10.22 2.19
CA MET A 12 -12.17 8.77 2.24
C MET A 12 -10.90 8.29 1.56
N ALA A 13 -10.48 7.08 1.93
CA ALA A 13 -9.42 6.36 1.23
C ALA A 13 -9.82 4.91 1.02
N SER A 14 -9.44 4.38 -0.15
CA SER A 14 -9.56 2.98 -0.52
C SER A 14 -8.17 2.39 -0.74
N VAL A 15 -7.89 1.29 -0.04
CA VAL A 15 -6.64 0.55 -0.09
C VAL A 15 -6.94 -0.86 -0.56
N VAL A 16 -6.32 -1.27 -1.67
CA VAL A 16 -6.55 -2.56 -2.30
C VAL A 16 -5.21 -3.28 -2.49
N SER A 17 -5.14 -4.56 -2.14
CA SER A 17 -3.97 -5.41 -2.39
C SER A 17 -4.34 -6.71 -3.08
N ASP A 18 -3.42 -7.20 -3.90
CA ASP A 18 -3.49 -8.43 -4.69
C ASP A 18 -3.45 -9.76 -3.88
N GLY A 19 -3.08 -9.68 -2.61
CA GLY A 19 -3.22 -10.76 -1.65
C GLY A 19 -2.26 -11.94 -1.79
N LEU A 20 -1.30 -11.86 -2.71
CA LEU A 20 -0.34 -12.93 -2.98
C LEU A 20 0.75 -12.95 -1.91
N LEU A 21 1.00 -14.13 -1.33
CA LEU A 21 2.10 -14.31 -0.39
C LEU A 21 3.35 -14.67 -1.18
N VAL A 22 4.34 -13.78 -1.16
CA VAL A 22 5.63 -14.00 -1.80
C VAL A 22 6.72 -13.63 -0.81
N ASP A 23 7.70 -14.50 -0.65
CA ASP A 23 8.84 -14.32 0.25
C ASP A 23 10.14 -14.78 -0.42
N LEU A 24 11.28 -14.54 0.20
CA LEU A 24 12.55 -15.09 -0.25
C LEU A 24 12.58 -16.60 0.05
N SER A 25 12.87 -17.39 -0.97
CA SER A 25 13.14 -18.82 -0.81
C SER A 25 14.54 -19.05 -0.22
N GLY A 26 14.88 -20.30 0.15
CA GLY A 26 16.13 -20.63 0.83
C GLY A 26 17.42 -20.30 0.04
N ASN A 27 17.31 -20.02 -1.26
CA ASN A 27 18.40 -19.58 -2.14
C ASN A 27 18.46 -18.04 -2.32
N GLY A 28 17.54 -17.29 -1.71
CA GLY A 28 17.45 -15.83 -1.84
C GLY A 28 16.59 -15.32 -3.00
N GLU A 29 15.93 -16.19 -3.76
CA GLU A 29 15.05 -15.78 -4.87
C GLU A 29 13.59 -15.59 -4.40
N PRO A 30 12.85 -14.59 -4.93
CA PRO A 30 11.42 -14.44 -4.65
C PRO A 30 10.61 -15.67 -5.10
N ALA A 31 9.83 -16.25 -4.20
CA ALA A 31 8.97 -17.39 -4.48
C ALA A 31 7.54 -17.16 -3.94
N ILE A 32 6.54 -17.56 -4.74
CA ILE A 32 5.14 -17.60 -4.31
C ILE A 32 4.99 -18.72 -3.29
N LEU A 33 4.54 -18.38 -2.08
CA LEU A 33 4.31 -19.34 -1.01
C LEU A 33 2.83 -19.74 -0.94
N PRO A 34 2.53 -21.00 -0.59
CA PRO A 34 1.15 -21.41 -0.34
C PRO A 34 0.57 -20.61 0.83
N GLY A 35 -0.59 -20.00 0.60
CA GLY A 35 -1.28 -19.17 1.59
C GLY A 35 -1.83 -17.90 0.97
N LYS A 36 -2.39 -17.04 1.83
CA LYS A 36 -2.95 -15.74 1.45
C LYS A 36 -2.56 -14.73 2.50
N LYS A 37 -2.21 -13.52 2.08
CA LYS A 37 -1.90 -12.47 3.04
C LYS A 37 -2.35 -11.11 2.52
N PRO A 38 -3.25 -10.40 3.22
CA PRO A 38 -3.46 -9.00 2.92
C PRO A 38 -2.15 -8.26 3.18
N SER A 39 -1.69 -7.46 2.23
CA SER A 39 -0.51 -6.60 2.37
C SER A 39 -0.81 -5.33 3.16
N MET A 40 -1.80 -5.40 4.06
CA MET A 40 -2.28 -4.27 4.83
C MET A 40 -2.90 -4.72 6.17
N ILE A 41 -2.89 -3.80 7.12
CA ILE A 41 -3.54 -3.91 8.42
C ILE A 41 -4.27 -2.62 8.76
N ARG A 42 -5.45 -2.76 9.34
CA ARG A 42 -6.15 -1.65 9.98
C ARG A 42 -5.60 -1.47 11.38
N ILE A 43 -5.08 -0.28 11.68
CA ILE A 43 -4.56 0.04 13.02
C ILE A 43 -5.51 0.94 13.82
N SER A 44 -6.46 1.57 13.13
CA SER A 44 -7.63 2.20 13.76
C SER A 44 -8.81 2.35 12.81
N SER A 45 -9.94 2.84 13.29
CA SER A 45 -11.08 3.21 12.45
C SER A 45 -10.71 4.21 11.33
N ARG A 46 -9.60 4.96 11.50
CA ARG A 46 -9.16 6.03 10.59
C ARG A 46 -7.74 5.85 10.06
N GLN A 47 -7.10 4.69 10.27
CA GLN A 47 -5.73 4.46 9.81
C GLN A 47 -5.51 3.05 9.30
N ILE A 48 -4.79 2.96 8.18
CA ILE A 48 -4.35 1.71 7.56
C ILE A 48 -2.83 1.79 7.36
N LEU A 49 -2.14 0.71 7.71
CA LEU A 49 -0.76 0.47 7.26
C LEU A 49 -0.78 -0.56 6.14
N ALA A 50 -0.17 -0.25 5.01
CA ALA A 50 0.09 -1.20 3.93
C ALA A 50 1.60 -1.48 3.86
N CYS A 51 1.99 -2.72 3.67
CA CYS A 51 3.39 -3.11 3.55
C CYS A 51 3.54 -4.19 2.49
N THR A 52 4.37 -3.91 1.50
CA THR A 52 4.79 -4.85 0.46
C THR A 52 6.21 -5.31 0.72
N GLY A 53 6.62 -6.40 0.08
CA GLY A 53 8.01 -6.83 0.13
C GLY A 53 8.45 -7.51 1.43
N SER A 54 7.67 -7.58 2.51
CA SER A 54 8.04 -8.49 3.62
C SER A 54 6.87 -8.95 4.48
N ALA A 55 6.64 -10.26 4.51
CA ALA A 55 5.62 -10.83 5.37
C ALA A 55 6.00 -10.75 6.86
N ALA A 56 7.28 -10.82 7.19
CA ALA A 56 7.77 -10.68 8.54
C ALA A 56 7.52 -9.25 9.08
N VAL A 57 7.87 -8.22 8.30
CA VAL A 57 7.66 -6.82 8.67
C VAL A 57 6.20 -6.53 8.94
N LEU A 58 5.28 -6.92 8.06
CA LEU A 58 3.85 -6.71 8.29
C LEU A 58 3.31 -7.45 9.53
N LYS A 59 3.93 -8.58 9.92
CA LYS A 59 3.60 -9.27 11.19
C LYS A 59 4.12 -8.47 12.39
N SER A 60 5.31 -7.91 12.31
CA SER A 60 5.89 -7.03 13.35
C SER A 60 5.09 -5.73 13.49
N LEU A 61 4.68 -5.10 12.38
CA LEU A 61 3.81 -3.93 12.37
C LEU A 61 2.49 -4.19 13.08
N ARG A 62 1.85 -5.33 12.83
CA ARG A 62 0.60 -5.72 13.52
C ARG A 62 0.76 -5.85 15.04
N LYS A 63 1.94 -6.28 15.50
CA LYS A 63 2.23 -6.37 16.94
C LYS A 63 2.52 -5.01 17.56
N ALA A 64 3.26 -4.16 16.85
CA ALA A 64 3.63 -2.83 17.32
C ALA A 64 2.45 -1.84 17.30
N PHE A 65 1.56 -1.99 16.32
CA PHE A 65 0.39 -1.14 16.11
C PHE A 65 -0.89 -2.00 16.06
N PRO A 66 -1.31 -2.57 17.20
CA PRO A 66 -2.58 -3.29 17.26
C PRO A 66 -3.75 -2.35 16.96
N TYR A 67 -4.87 -2.93 16.50
CA TYR A 67 -6.07 -2.14 16.27
C TYR A 67 -6.55 -1.50 17.57
N GLN A 68 -6.87 -0.22 17.51
CA GLN A 68 -7.62 0.48 18.54
C GLN A 68 -8.62 1.42 17.88
N GLU A 69 -9.73 1.76 18.55
CA GLU A 69 -10.81 2.51 17.91
C GLU A 69 -10.37 3.92 17.49
N ASN A 70 -9.57 4.58 18.33
CA ASN A 70 -9.04 5.92 18.08
C ASN A 70 -7.77 5.89 17.22
N ALA A 71 -7.58 6.91 16.39
CA ALA A 71 -6.36 7.04 15.61
C ALA A 71 -5.12 7.10 16.53
N TRP A 72 -4.08 6.36 16.17
CA TRP A 72 -2.76 6.50 16.75
C TRP A 72 -2.23 7.90 16.43
N SER A 73 -1.73 8.62 17.44
CA SER A 73 -0.99 9.86 17.19
C SER A 73 0.38 9.53 16.57
N ILE A 74 0.52 9.66 15.25
CA ILE A 74 1.77 9.33 14.55
C ILE A 74 2.73 10.50 14.67
N ASN A 75 3.52 10.50 15.74
CA ASN A 75 4.59 11.47 15.99
C ASN A 75 5.95 10.93 15.50
N GLU A 76 7.00 11.75 15.61
CA GLU A 76 8.36 11.40 15.18
C GLU A 76 8.87 10.08 15.78
N SER A 77 8.59 9.82 17.06
CA SER A 77 8.97 8.56 17.72
C SER A 77 8.29 7.34 17.08
N ARG A 78 7.00 7.42 16.74
CA ARG A 78 6.28 6.32 16.08
C ARG A 78 6.67 6.18 14.61
N MET A 79 6.94 7.29 13.92
CA MET A 79 7.52 7.25 12.58
C MET A 79 8.86 6.52 12.59
N HIS A 80 9.71 6.80 13.57
CA HIS A 80 10.98 6.10 13.72
C HIS A 80 10.82 4.60 13.97
N ILE A 81 9.83 4.19 14.79
CA ILE A 81 9.53 2.75 14.98
C ILE A 81 9.11 2.10 13.65
N LEU A 82 8.26 2.74 12.87
CA LEU A 82 7.85 2.24 11.55
C LEU A 82 9.07 2.07 10.62
N GLU A 83 9.96 3.06 10.58
CA GLU A 83 11.19 3.01 9.79
C GLU A 83 12.13 1.89 10.23
N GLN A 84 12.32 1.73 11.54
CA GLN A 84 13.17 0.67 12.11
C GLN A 84 12.67 -0.71 11.69
N LEU A 85 11.37 -0.97 11.83
CA LEU A 85 10.77 -2.25 11.46
C LEU A 85 10.95 -2.57 9.97
N VAL A 86 10.86 -1.57 9.10
CA VAL A 86 11.04 -1.73 7.65
C VAL A 86 12.52 -1.96 7.31
N ARG A 87 13.43 -1.28 8.00
CA ARG A 87 14.90 -1.39 7.80
C ARG A 87 15.54 -2.62 8.45
N GLU A 88 14.79 -3.43 9.21
CA GLU A 88 15.25 -4.76 9.63
C GLU A 88 15.54 -5.68 8.43
N VAL A 89 14.90 -5.42 7.29
CA VAL A 89 15.16 -6.10 6.03
C VAL A 89 16.22 -5.32 5.26
N PRO A 90 17.39 -5.91 4.97
CA PRO A 90 18.42 -5.25 4.18
C PRO A 90 17.94 -5.00 2.74
N PHE A 91 18.03 -3.76 2.28
CA PHE A 91 17.54 -3.33 0.96
C PHE A 91 18.15 -4.15 -0.18
N GLU A 92 19.43 -4.48 -0.10
CA GLU A 92 20.13 -5.28 -1.11
C GLU A 92 19.55 -6.68 -1.29
N LYS A 93 18.90 -7.23 -0.25
CA LYS A 93 18.24 -8.53 -0.31
C LYS A 93 16.80 -8.40 -0.78
N GLN A 94 16.09 -7.38 -0.31
CA GLN A 94 14.67 -7.22 -0.59
C GLN A 94 14.24 -5.77 -0.33
N GLU A 95 13.56 -5.20 -1.33
CA GLU A 95 12.86 -3.93 -1.14
C GLU A 95 11.57 -4.15 -0.36
N VAL A 96 11.35 -3.29 0.63
CA VAL A 96 10.15 -3.23 1.46
C VAL A 96 9.59 -1.83 1.35
N LEU A 97 8.34 -1.71 0.90
CA LEU A 97 7.61 -0.45 0.91
C LEU A 97 6.57 -0.50 2.03
N LEU A 98 6.50 0.59 2.78
CA LEU A 98 5.49 0.85 3.79
C LEU A 98 4.69 2.08 3.37
N ALA A 99 3.37 2.00 3.50
CA ALA A 99 2.51 3.14 3.43
C ALA A 99 1.62 3.26 4.67
N LEU A 100 1.40 4.49 5.09
CA LEU A 100 0.44 4.88 6.12
C LEU A 100 -0.63 5.76 5.48
N VAL A 101 -1.87 5.31 5.57
CA VAL A 101 -3.04 6.11 5.20
C VAL A 101 -3.69 6.58 6.49
N ASP A 102 -3.80 7.90 6.68
CA ASP A 102 -4.32 8.51 7.91
C ASP A 102 -5.45 9.50 7.62
N ALA A 103 -6.62 9.23 8.21
CA ALA A 103 -7.82 10.05 8.17
C ALA A 103 -8.17 10.65 9.55
N GLY A 104 -7.23 10.63 10.51
CA GLY A 104 -7.41 11.18 11.85
C GLY A 104 -7.49 12.71 11.89
N GLY A 105 -6.86 13.37 10.91
CA GLY A 105 -6.90 14.81 10.67
C GLY A 105 -7.24 15.12 9.23
N MET A 106 -6.36 15.84 8.53
CA MET A 106 -6.39 15.91 7.06
C MET A 106 -5.98 14.54 6.49
N MET A 107 -6.63 14.10 5.41
CA MET A 107 -6.28 12.84 4.76
C MET A 107 -4.83 12.89 4.25
N THR A 108 -4.02 11.93 4.65
CA THR A 108 -2.65 11.77 4.15
C THR A 108 -2.37 10.34 3.72
N CYS A 109 -1.57 10.21 2.67
CA CYS A 109 -0.98 8.96 2.23
C CYS A 109 0.54 9.14 2.27
N SER A 110 1.20 8.50 3.23
CA SER A 110 2.65 8.58 3.40
C SER A 110 3.29 7.27 2.98
N MET A 111 4.42 7.31 2.26
CA MET A 111 5.18 6.14 1.83
C MET A 111 6.63 6.22 2.27
N PHE A 112 7.22 5.07 2.56
CA PHE A 112 8.64 4.92 2.90
C PHE A 112 9.17 3.59 2.35
N SER A 113 10.41 3.59 1.87
CA SER A 113 11.13 2.37 1.50
C SER A 113 12.28 2.09 2.48
N ASN A 114 12.71 0.83 2.57
CA ASN A 114 13.95 0.49 3.29
C ASN A 114 15.24 0.91 2.56
N GLU A 115 15.15 1.64 1.45
CA GLU A 115 16.33 2.13 0.72
C GLU A 115 17.17 3.09 1.60
N PRO A 116 18.51 2.94 1.61
CA PRO A 116 19.38 3.81 2.38
C PRO A 116 19.23 5.29 1.99
N GLY A 117 18.95 6.13 2.98
CA GLY A 117 18.78 7.57 2.78
C GLY A 117 17.38 8.01 2.34
N GLU A 118 16.47 7.06 2.11
CA GLU A 118 15.10 7.36 1.74
C GLU A 118 14.37 8.11 2.84
N LYS A 119 13.48 9.03 2.42
CA LYS A 119 12.62 9.82 3.28
C LYS A 119 11.17 9.46 3.04
N TRP A 120 10.32 9.82 4.00
CA TRP A 120 8.88 9.73 3.80
C TRP A 120 8.40 10.65 2.68
N HIS A 121 7.71 10.06 1.71
CA HIS A 121 6.95 10.79 0.70
C HIS A 121 5.52 10.94 1.16
N VAL A 122 4.98 12.15 1.14
CA VAL A 122 3.63 12.42 1.62
C VAL A 122 2.80 12.98 0.48
N LEU A 123 1.71 12.30 0.16
CA LEU A 123 0.68 12.76 -0.75
C LEU A 123 -0.56 13.15 0.02
N ARG A 124 -1.22 14.19 -0.48
CA ARG A 124 -2.49 14.70 0.04
C ARG A 124 -3.45 14.89 -1.13
N PRO A 125 -4.72 14.53 -0.96
CA PRO A 125 -5.73 14.99 -1.90
C PRO A 125 -5.82 16.52 -1.83
N GLU A 126 -6.16 17.13 -2.96
CA GLU A 126 -6.26 18.59 -3.11
C GLU A 126 -7.56 18.91 -3.85
N GLY A 127 -8.61 19.21 -3.09
CA GLY A 127 -9.94 19.48 -3.63
C GLY A 127 -10.47 18.27 -4.41
N GLU A 128 -10.65 18.42 -5.72
CA GLU A 128 -11.13 17.34 -6.57
C GLU A 128 -10.05 16.36 -7.03
N ARG A 129 -8.77 16.62 -6.73
CA ARG A 129 -7.66 15.76 -7.11
C ARG A 129 -7.44 14.69 -6.05
N LEU A 130 -7.54 13.43 -6.49
CA LEU A 130 -7.22 12.27 -5.66
C LEU A 130 -5.71 12.16 -5.39
N ALA A 131 -5.33 11.81 -4.18
CA ALA A 131 -4.01 11.26 -3.91
C ALA A 131 -3.99 9.79 -4.34
N THR A 132 -3.09 9.44 -5.24
CA THR A 132 -2.94 8.07 -5.76
C THR A 132 -1.53 7.59 -5.51
N MET A 133 -1.38 6.40 -4.94
CA MET A 133 -0.11 5.80 -4.58
C MET A 133 -0.15 4.31 -4.88
N PHE A 134 0.87 3.81 -5.57
CA PHE A 134 1.02 2.39 -5.90
C PHE A 134 2.30 1.88 -5.26
N LEU A 135 2.18 0.82 -4.45
CA LEU A 135 3.34 0.13 -3.89
C LEU A 135 3.56 -1.12 -4.72
N ALA A 136 4.71 -1.16 -5.35
CA ALA A 136 5.15 -2.22 -6.22
C ALA A 136 6.63 -2.47 -5.97
N GLY A 137 7.10 -3.73 -6.09
CA GLY A 137 8.51 -4.02 -5.91
C GLY A 137 9.35 -3.60 -7.12
N ARG A 138 10.68 -3.63 -6.96
CA ARG A 138 11.71 -3.26 -7.94
C ARG A 138 11.49 -3.67 -9.40
N GLU A 139 10.80 -4.77 -9.66
CA GLU A 139 10.51 -5.24 -11.02
C GLU A 139 9.51 -4.33 -11.78
N ILE A 140 8.79 -3.48 -11.05
CA ILE A 140 7.94 -2.44 -11.60
C ILE A 140 8.74 -1.13 -11.64
N ASN A 141 9.48 -0.96 -12.74
CA ASN A 141 10.25 0.26 -13.00
C ASN A 141 9.37 1.49 -13.26
N GLU A 142 9.98 2.67 -13.37
CA GLU A 142 9.29 3.94 -13.62
C GLU A 142 8.37 3.91 -14.85
N THR A 143 8.76 3.20 -15.92
CA THR A 143 7.94 3.07 -17.13
C THR A 143 6.66 2.28 -16.85
N LYS A 144 6.76 1.17 -16.11
CA LYS A 144 5.60 0.39 -15.69
C LYS A 144 4.72 1.17 -14.72
N ILE A 145 5.29 1.89 -13.75
CA ILE A 145 4.52 2.77 -12.84
C ILE A 145 3.75 3.84 -13.63
N LYS A 146 4.36 4.41 -14.67
CA LYS A 146 3.69 5.37 -15.56
C LYS A 146 2.50 4.73 -16.28
N GLN A 147 2.67 3.53 -16.84
CA GLN A 147 1.59 2.78 -17.47
C GLN A 147 0.44 2.47 -16.48
N VAL A 148 0.78 2.02 -15.27
CA VAL A 148 -0.19 1.79 -14.19
C VAL A 148 -0.97 3.07 -13.85
N SER A 149 -0.27 4.21 -13.80
CA SER A 149 -0.89 5.51 -13.50
C SER A 149 -1.80 5.99 -14.62
N GLU A 150 -1.38 5.84 -15.88
CA GLU A 150 -2.18 6.18 -17.06
C GLU A 150 -3.45 5.31 -17.15
N GLU A 151 -3.29 4.00 -16.94
CA GLU A 151 -4.40 3.06 -16.94
C GLU A 151 -5.36 3.33 -15.79
N PHE A 152 -4.86 3.64 -14.59
CA PHE A 152 -5.72 4.04 -13.48
C PHE A 152 -6.48 5.34 -13.79
N GLY A 153 -5.85 6.30 -14.47
CA GLY A 153 -6.51 7.52 -14.94
C GLY A 153 -7.67 7.21 -15.90
N ARG A 154 -7.48 6.28 -16.83
CA ARG A 154 -8.55 5.79 -17.73
C ARG A 154 -9.68 5.13 -16.95
N LEU A 155 -9.35 4.26 -15.99
CA LEU A 155 -10.32 3.54 -15.17
C LEU A 155 -11.14 4.46 -14.27
N ILE A 156 -10.51 5.48 -13.68
CA ILE A 156 -11.22 6.49 -12.88
C ILE A 156 -12.15 7.34 -13.74
N HIS A 157 -11.79 7.64 -14.99
CA HIS A 157 -12.70 8.32 -15.91
C HIS A 157 -13.91 7.44 -16.27
N LEU A 158 -13.70 6.11 -16.39
CA LEU A 158 -14.75 5.15 -16.73
C LEU A 158 -15.72 4.88 -15.57
N TYR A 159 -15.19 4.63 -14.37
CA TYR A 159 -15.98 4.23 -13.19
C TYR A 159 -16.42 5.40 -12.32
N GLY A 160 -15.70 6.53 -12.36
CA GLY A 160 -15.92 7.69 -11.51
C GLY A 160 -15.02 7.72 -10.26
N LYS A 161 -15.04 8.86 -9.56
CA LYS A 161 -14.20 9.14 -8.37
C LYS A 161 -14.96 9.52 -7.11
N ASP A 162 -16.29 9.63 -7.19
CA ASP A 162 -17.10 10.26 -6.14
C ASP A 162 -17.46 9.33 -4.98
N SER A 163 -17.32 8.01 -5.17
CA SER A 163 -17.68 6.99 -4.18
C SER A 163 -16.58 5.95 -4.00
N THR A 164 -16.51 5.35 -2.81
CA THR A 164 -15.55 4.28 -2.53
C THR A 164 -15.77 3.09 -3.45
N ASP A 165 -17.01 2.82 -3.83
CA ASP A 165 -17.35 1.70 -4.72
C ASP A 165 -16.86 1.93 -6.15
N HIS A 166 -16.94 3.16 -6.67
CA HIS A 166 -16.38 3.51 -7.99
C HIS A 166 -14.86 3.41 -8.00
N ILE A 167 -14.20 3.96 -6.97
CA ILE A 167 -12.75 3.87 -6.82
C ILE A 167 -12.32 2.40 -6.69
N PHE A 168 -13.03 1.60 -5.89
CA PHE A 168 -12.74 0.19 -5.71
C PHE A 168 -12.91 -0.60 -7.02
N ALA A 169 -13.94 -0.31 -7.81
CA ALA A 169 -14.12 -0.93 -9.13
C ALA A 169 -12.94 -0.65 -10.06
N ALA A 170 -12.47 0.60 -10.11
CA ALA A 170 -11.28 0.98 -10.87
C ALA A 170 -10.01 0.27 -10.35
N GLN A 171 -9.81 0.21 -9.03
CA GLN A 171 -8.64 -0.46 -8.44
C GLN A 171 -8.65 -1.98 -8.66
N ARG A 172 -9.82 -2.61 -8.68
CA ARG A 172 -9.96 -4.04 -9.00
C ARG A 172 -9.52 -4.32 -10.44
N GLU A 173 -9.99 -3.53 -11.40
CA GLU A 173 -9.57 -3.70 -12.81
C GLU A 173 -8.08 -3.39 -12.98
N LEU A 174 -7.56 -2.40 -12.25
CA LEU A 174 -6.13 -2.11 -12.24
C LEU A 174 -5.29 -3.29 -11.75
N ILE A 175 -5.71 -4.00 -10.69
CA ILE A 175 -4.99 -5.19 -10.23
C ILE A 175 -4.94 -6.27 -11.31
N HIS A 176 -6.04 -6.47 -12.04
CA HIS A 176 -6.05 -7.40 -13.17
C HIS A 176 -5.06 -6.97 -14.25
N PHE A 177 -5.07 -5.70 -14.65
CA PHE A 177 -4.10 -5.14 -15.60
C PHE A 177 -2.64 -5.37 -15.15
N VAL A 178 -2.33 -5.11 -13.88
CA VAL A 178 -0.96 -5.33 -13.36
C VAL A 178 -0.60 -6.82 -13.36
N SER A 179 -1.53 -7.70 -12.99
CA SER A 179 -1.30 -9.16 -12.95
C SER A 179 -0.99 -9.78 -14.32
N GLU A 180 -1.41 -9.14 -15.41
CA GLU A 180 -1.04 -9.56 -16.77
C GLU A 180 0.43 -9.24 -17.11
N THR A 181 1.03 -8.28 -16.39
CA THR A 181 2.39 -7.78 -16.65
C THR A 181 3.41 -8.20 -15.60
N ASP A 182 2.97 -8.58 -14.39
CA ASP A 182 3.80 -9.06 -13.29
C ASP A 182 3.22 -10.36 -12.72
N PRO A 183 3.87 -11.53 -12.93
CA PRO A 183 3.39 -12.81 -12.41
C PRO A 183 3.47 -12.92 -10.88
N LEU A 184 4.13 -11.97 -10.20
CA LEU A 184 4.17 -11.88 -8.75
C LEU A 184 3.01 -11.05 -8.20
N VAL A 185 2.07 -10.62 -9.05
CA VAL A 185 0.83 -9.97 -8.65
C VAL A 185 -0.34 -10.95 -8.72
N GLY A 186 -1.03 -11.10 -7.61
CA GLY A 186 -2.17 -12.01 -7.48
C GLY A 186 -3.46 -11.48 -8.10
N GLY A 187 -4.38 -12.39 -8.46
CA GLY A 187 -5.74 -12.04 -8.88
C GLY A 187 -6.76 -11.93 -7.74
N GLN A 188 -6.34 -12.13 -6.48
CA GLN A 188 -7.22 -11.97 -5.33
C GLN A 188 -7.22 -10.53 -4.84
N ILE A 189 -8.29 -10.12 -4.19
CA ILE A 189 -8.48 -8.72 -3.85
C ILE A 189 -8.85 -8.61 -2.38
N PHE A 190 -7.97 -7.97 -1.62
CA PHE A 190 -8.27 -7.47 -0.29
C PHE A 190 -8.51 -5.98 -0.40
N HIS A 191 -9.63 -5.51 0.14
CA HIS A 191 -10.00 -4.10 0.14
C HIS A 191 -10.28 -3.65 1.56
N GLN A 192 -9.72 -2.50 1.92
CA GLN A 192 -10.10 -1.76 3.10
C GLN A 192 -10.37 -0.31 2.74
N ASN A 193 -11.33 0.29 3.43
CA ASN A 193 -11.61 1.70 3.36
C ASN A 193 -11.63 2.35 4.73
N ILE A 194 -11.29 3.63 4.75
CA ILE A 194 -11.43 4.51 5.90
C ILE A 194 -12.08 5.80 5.46
N THR A 195 -12.80 6.42 6.38
CA THR A 195 -13.49 7.70 6.17
C THR A 195 -13.03 8.70 7.21
N ARG A 196 -12.88 9.95 6.81
CA ARG A 196 -12.69 11.09 7.71
C ARG A 196 -14.07 11.42 8.31
N LYS A 197 -14.31 10.96 9.54
CA LYS A 197 -15.49 11.34 10.34
C LYS A 197 -15.03 12.19 11.52
#